data_AF-A0A961EHD2-F1
#
_entry.id   AF-A0A961EHD2-F1
#
_cell.length_a   1.000
_cell.length_b   1.000
_cell.length_c   1.000
_cell.angle_alpha   90.00
_cell.angle_beta   90.00
_cell.angle_gamma   90.00
#
_symmetry.space_group_name_H-M   'P 1'
#
loop_
_entity.id
_entity.type
_entity.pdbx_description
1 polymer ?
#
loop_
_entity_poly.entity_id
_entity_poly.type
_entity_poly.pdbx_seq_one_letter_code
_entity_poly.pdbx_strand_id
1 'polypeptide(L)'
;TFTTHFPYAPDRTHNITLAAKRLNGAYVAPGETFSLNAWLGQRTPEKGYRGAPVIYNGRLTKDYGGGISQVSTTLFNAIFFSGAQIDQYTPHSFYISRYPEGREATISWPNVDNRFTNTTKGGILIQASVGPDSITVTFKGKKT
;
A
#
# COMPACT_ATOMS: atom_id res chain seq x y z
N THR A 1 -13.67 0.63 1.73
CA THR A 1 -12.75 1.75 2.04
C THR A 1 -12.02 1.45 3.32
N PHE A 2 -10.75 1.84 3.41
CA PHE A 2 -9.98 1.77 4.64
C PHE A 2 -9.05 2.97 4.79
N THR A 3 -8.82 3.40 6.03
CA THR A 3 -7.95 4.53 6.37
C THR A 3 -6.95 4.11 7.43
N THR A 4 -5.71 4.55 7.28
CA THR A 4 -4.71 4.46 8.35
C THR A 4 -4.13 5.83 8.64
N HIS A 5 -3.73 6.04 9.89
CA HIS A 5 -3.18 7.31 10.37
C HIS A 5 -1.67 7.21 10.57
N PHE A 6 -0.97 8.34 10.44
CA PHE A 6 0.45 8.47 10.66
C PHE A 6 0.83 9.92 10.99
N PRO A 7 1.86 10.14 11.84
CA PRO A 7 2.37 11.48 12.09
C PRO A 7 3.05 12.05 10.85
N TYR A 8 2.92 13.36 10.65
CA TYR A 8 3.62 14.06 9.57
C TYR A 8 5.14 13.96 9.75
N ALA A 9 5.83 13.53 8.69
CA ALA A 9 7.28 13.57 8.61
C ALA A 9 7.65 13.86 7.14
N PRO A 10 8.37 14.95 6.82
CA PRO A 10 8.45 15.49 5.45
C PRO A 10 8.73 14.47 4.35
N ASP A 11 9.84 13.72 4.46
CA ASP A 11 10.25 12.78 3.42
C ASP A 11 9.37 11.52 3.38
N ARG A 12 8.94 11.05 4.56
CA ARG A 12 8.04 9.89 4.67
C ARG A 12 6.65 10.21 4.11
N THR A 13 6.09 11.35 4.47
CA THR A 13 4.79 11.83 3.98
C THR A 13 4.85 12.12 2.48
N HIS A 14 5.96 12.68 1.98
CA HIS A 14 6.20 12.83 0.54
C HIS A 14 6.14 11.48 -0.18
N ASN A 15 6.84 10.46 0.32
CA ASN A 15 6.84 9.11 -0.26
C ASN A 15 5.45 8.47 -0.27
N ILE A 16 4.72 8.58 0.84
CA ILE A 16 3.34 8.08 0.97
C ILE A 16 2.43 8.80 -0.04
N THR A 17 2.56 10.12 -0.15
CA THR A 17 1.78 10.94 -1.08
C THR A 17 2.07 10.58 -2.52
N LEU A 18 3.35 10.41 -2.89
CA LEU A 18 3.76 10.02 -4.23
C LEU A 18 3.21 8.63 -4.61
N ALA A 19 3.33 7.66 -3.71
CA ALA A 19 2.82 6.31 -3.96
C ALA A 19 1.28 6.26 -4.01
N ALA A 20 0.59 7.00 -3.14
CA ALA A 20 -0.86 7.12 -3.20
C ALA A 20 -1.32 7.77 -4.52
N LYS A 21 -0.63 8.83 -4.98
CA LYS A 21 -0.91 9.46 -6.28
C LYS A 21 -0.74 8.48 -7.45
N ARG A 22 0.31 7.64 -7.42
CA ARG A 22 0.53 6.61 -8.43
C ARG A 22 -0.52 5.51 -8.37
N LEU A 23 -0.94 5.10 -7.18
CA LEU A 23 -1.98 4.07 -6.97
C LEU A 23 -3.38 4.56 -7.34
N ASN A 24 -3.65 5.85 -7.16
CA ASN A 24 -4.96 6.43 -7.42
C ASN A 24 -5.32 6.35 -8.91
N GLY A 25 -6.45 5.71 -9.21
CA GLY A 25 -6.92 5.46 -10.56
C GLY A 25 -6.49 4.11 -11.12
N ALA A 26 -5.77 3.27 -10.36
CA ALA A 26 -5.47 1.91 -10.80
C ALA A 26 -6.77 1.13 -11.03
N TYR A 27 -6.89 0.51 -12.20
CA TYR A 27 -8.01 -0.33 -12.57
C TYR A 27 -7.54 -1.78 -12.61
N VAL A 28 -8.32 -2.68 -12.02
CA VAL A 28 -8.06 -4.12 -11.98
C VAL A 28 -9.27 -4.83 -12.59
N ALA A 29 -9.09 -5.39 -13.79
CA ALA A 29 -10.14 -6.08 -14.53
C ALA A 29 -10.60 -7.36 -13.82
N PRO A 30 -11.81 -7.89 -14.11
CA PRO A 30 -12.21 -9.22 -13.68
C PRO A 30 -11.16 -10.28 -14.06
N GLY A 31 -10.74 -11.09 -13.08
CA GLY A 31 -9.73 -12.14 -13.24
C GLY A 31 -8.28 -11.64 -13.23
N GLU A 32 -8.03 -10.33 -13.18
CA GLU A 32 -6.67 -9.77 -13.17
C GLU A 32 -6.05 -9.84 -11.77
N THR A 33 -4.77 -10.19 -11.73
CA THR A 33 -3.93 -10.09 -10.53
C THR A 33 -3.21 -8.74 -10.49
N PHE A 34 -3.43 -7.99 -9.43
CA PHE A 34 -2.69 -6.75 -9.14
C PHE A 34 -1.48 -7.05 -8.25
N SER A 35 -0.36 -6.35 -8.51
CA SER A 35 0.84 -6.35 -7.67
C SER A 35 1.23 -4.92 -7.34
N LEU A 36 1.31 -4.59 -6.04
CA LEU A 36 1.70 -3.24 -5.63
C LEU A 36 3.15 -2.93 -6.00
N ASN A 37 4.06 -3.92 -5.91
CA ASN A 37 5.43 -3.74 -6.38
C ASN A 37 5.48 -3.52 -7.89
N ALA A 38 4.81 -4.33 -8.71
CA ALA A 38 4.80 -4.14 -10.16
C ALA A 38 4.24 -2.76 -10.54
N TRP A 39 3.21 -2.30 -9.82
CA TRP A 39 2.59 -1.00 -10.05
C TRP A 39 3.50 0.19 -9.70
N LEU A 40 4.16 0.16 -8.54
CA LEU A 40 5.01 1.26 -8.07
C LEU A 40 6.43 1.20 -8.65
N GLY A 41 6.91 -0.01 -8.96
CA GLY A 41 8.29 -0.33 -9.26
C GLY A 41 9.25 -0.13 -8.07
N GLN A 42 10.56 -0.23 -8.36
CA GLN A 42 11.61 0.12 -7.41
C GLN A 42 11.47 1.57 -6.92
N ARG A 43 11.68 1.79 -5.62
CA ARG A 43 11.64 3.11 -4.99
C ARG A 43 13.02 3.75 -5.12
N THR A 44 13.17 4.68 -6.05
CA THR A 44 14.45 5.35 -6.36
C THR A 44 14.32 6.87 -6.35
N PRO A 45 15.42 7.62 -6.14
CA PRO A 45 15.39 9.08 -6.19
C PRO A 45 14.95 9.63 -7.55
N GLU A 46 15.29 8.98 -8.66
CA GLU A 46 14.89 9.38 -10.02
C GLU A 46 13.37 9.30 -10.21
N LYS A 47 12.72 8.36 -9.52
CA LYS A 47 11.26 8.26 -9.48
C LYS A 47 10.61 9.23 -8.49
N GLY A 48 11.41 10.06 -7.82
CA GLY A 48 10.98 11.09 -6.87
C GLY A 48 10.86 10.61 -5.43
N TYR A 49 11.29 9.38 -5.11
CA TYR A 49 11.28 8.91 -3.73
C TYR A 49 12.43 9.54 -2.93
N ARG A 50 12.17 9.87 -1.67
CA ARG A 50 13.14 10.47 -0.74
C ARG A 50 13.58 9.46 0.30
N GLY A 51 14.79 9.66 0.83
CA GLY A 51 15.32 8.83 1.89
C GLY A 51 14.57 9.06 3.19
N ALA A 52 13.94 8.02 3.73
CA ALA A 52 13.16 8.08 4.97
C ALA A 52 13.36 6.78 5.77
N PRO A 53 12.97 6.74 7.06
CA PRO A 53 13.11 5.52 7.85
C PRO A 53 12.35 4.34 7.23
N VAL A 54 13.04 3.21 7.08
CA VAL A 54 12.52 1.90 6.68
C VAL A 54 12.84 0.88 7.77
N ILE A 55 12.06 -0.21 7.80
CA ILE A 55 12.32 -1.35 8.66
C ILE A 55 12.90 -2.46 7.79
N TYR A 56 14.15 -2.84 8.06
CA TYR A 56 14.84 -3.92 7.37
C TYR A 56 15.37 -4.91 8.40
N ASN A 57 15.02 -6.19 8.27
CA ASN A 57 15.37 -7.25 9.23
C ASN A 57 15.12 -6.86 10.69
N GLY A 58 13.96 -6.28 10.98
CA GLY A 58 13.57 -5.87 12.32
C GLY A 58 14.25 -4.60 12.85
N ARG A 59 15.10 -3.93 12.05
CA ARG A 59 15.85 -2.73 12.46
C ARG A 59 15.46 -1.51 11.63
N LEU A 60 15.46 -0.35 12.28
CA LEU A 60 15.32 0.94 11.61
C LEU A 60 16.60 1.29 10.86
N THR A 61 16.48 1.57 9.57
CA THR A 61 17.54 2.13 8.73
C THR A 61 16.95 3.21 7.81
N LYS A 62 17.77 3.89 7.01
CA LYS A 62 17.33 4.89 6.05
C LYS A 62 17.46 4.33 4.63
N ASP A 63 16.38 4.41 3.86
CA ASP A 63 16.36 4.02 2.44
C ASP A 63 15.30 4.84 1.69
N TYR A 64 15.33 4.79 0.36
CA TYR A 64 14.35 5.43 -0.49
C TYR A 64 12.99 4.73 -0.38
N GLY A 65 11.93 5.54 -0.25
CA GLY A 65 10.58 4.98 -0.11
C GLY A 65 10.24 4.53 1.32
N GLY A 66 10.93 5.04 2.33
CA GLY A 66 10.44 4.95 3.71
C GLY A 66 9.00 5.48 3.81
N GLY A 67 8.12 4.69 4.45
CA GLY A 67 6.69 4.95 4.59
C GLY A 67 5.76 4.14 3.69
N ILE A 68 6.27 3.44 2.66
CA ILE A 68 5.41 2.74 1.67
C ILE A 68 4.63 1.57 2.28
N SER A 69 5.11 0.95 3.36
CA SER A 69 4.31 -0.04 4.12
C SER A 69 3.02 0.55 4.68
N GLN A 70 2.90 1.87 4.89
CA GLN A 70 1.63 2.51 5.24
C GLN A 70 0.61 2.40 4.10
N VAL A 71 1.06 2.60 2.86
CA VAL A 71 0.22 2.48 1.65
C VAL A 71 -0.18 1.01 1.47
N SER A 72 0.79 0.10 1.60
CA SER A 72 0.54 -1.34 1.49
C SER A 72 -0.45 -1.84 2.54
N THR A 73 -0.28 -1.50 3.83
CA THR A 73 -1.24 -1.88 4.88
C THR A 73 -2.64 -1.31 4.64
N THR A 74 -2.74 -0.07 4.13
CA THR A 74 -4.04 0.54 3.83
C THR A 74 -4.72 -0.16 2.65
N LEU A 75 -3.97 -0.47 1.60
CA LEU A 75 -4.43 -1.24 0.45
C LEU A 75 -4.84 -2.65 0.87
N PHE A 76 -4.03 -3.35 1.65
CA PHE A 76 -4.32 -4.68 2.18
C PHE A 76 -5.68 -4.72 2.87
N ASN A 77 -5.96 -3.75 3.74
CA ASN A 77 -7.24 -3.71 4.43
C ASN A 77 -8.40 -3.37 3.49
N ALA A 78 -8.20 -2.52 2.48
CA ALA A 78 -9.20 -2.27 1.45
C ALA A 78 -9.52 -3.56 0.65
N ILE A 79 -8.50 -4.37 0.32
CA ILE A 79 -8.65 -5.68 -0.31
C ILE A 79 -9.42 -6.62 0.62
N PHE A 80 -8.99 -6.75 1.87
CA PHE A 80 -9.61 -7.61 2.89
C PHE A 80 -11.12 -7.35 3.01
N PHE A 81 -11.53 -6.08 3.13
CA PHE A 81 -12.95 -5.73 3.24
C PHE A 81 -13.73 -5.81 1.92
N SER A 82 -13.04 -5.85 0.77
CA SER A 82 -13.70 -6.02 -0.53
C SER A 82 -14.12 -7.45 -0.83
N GLY A 83 -13.54 -8.44 -0.13
CA GLY A 83 -13.72 -9.86 -0.43
C GLY A 83 -12.96 -10.35 -1.67
N ALA A 84 -12.11 -9.53 -2.29
CA ALA A 84 -11.20 -9.97 -3.33
C ALA A 84 -10.18 -10.99 -2.78
N GLN A 85 -9.69 -11.88 -3.64
CA GLN A 85 -8.73 -12.91 -3.24
C GLN A 85 -7.37 -12.28 -2.96
N ILE A 86 -6.88 -12.39 -1.72
CA ILE A 86 -5.53 -11.97 -1.35
C ILE A 86 -4.57 -13.09 -1.73
N ASP A 87 -3.63 -12.81 -2.63
CA ASP A 87 -2.68 -13.82 -3.13
C ASP A 87 -1.37 -13.80 -2.35
N GLN A 88 -0.94 -12.61 -1.92
CA GLN A 88 0.31 -12.44 -1.18
C GLN A 88 0.24 -11.22 -0.26
N TYR A 89 0.63 -11.41 0.99
CA TYR A 89 0.95 -10.34 1.92
C TYR A 89 1.95 -10.86 2.95
N THR A 90 2.64 -9.96 3.65
CA THR A 90 3.55 -10.32 4.73
C THR A 90 3.49 -9.23 5.81
N PRO A 91 3.22 -9.57 7.08
CA PRO A 91 3.28 -8.58 8.15
C PRO A 91 4.75 -8.23 8.47
N HIS A 92 4.99 -7.16 9.23
CA HIS A 92 6.29 -6.94 9.84
C HIS A 92 6.58 -8.01 10.90
N SER A 93 7.86 -8.17 11.24
CA SER A 93 8.30 -9.12 12.28
C SER A 93 8.01 -8.65 13.71
N PHE A 94 7.39 -7.49 13.88
CA PHE A 94 7.02 -6.93 15.18
C PHE A 94 5.78 -6.04 15.08
N TYR A 95 5.11 -5.85 16.21
CA TYR A 95 3.89 -5.05 16.30
C TYR A 95 4.16 -3.55 16.09
N ILE A 96 3.31 -2.91 15.30
CA ILE A 96 3.35 -1.47 15.03
C ILE A 96 1.98 -0.89 15.39
N SER A 97 1.92 -0.10 16.46
CA SER A 97 0.67 0.40 17.07
C SER A 97 -0.24 1.23 16.16
N ARG A 98 0.30 1.81 15.08
CA ARG A 98 -0.50 2.57 14.09
C ARG A 98 -1.24 1.69 13.08
N TYR A 99 -1.01 0.37 13.09
CA TYR A 99 -1.68 -0.57 12.19
C TYR A 99 -2.73 -1.40 12.94
N PRO A 100 -3.82 -1.81 12.26
CA PRO A 100 -4.78 -2.70 12.87
C PRO A 100 -4.14 -4.04 13.25
N GLU A 101 -4.51 -4.56 14.42
CA GLU A 101 -4.01 -5.85 14.90
C GLU A 101 -4.34 -6.98 13.93
N GLY A 102 -3.33 -7.80 13.63
CA GLY A 102 -3.42 -8.95 12.73
C GLY A 102 -3.70 -8.61 11.25
N ARG A 103 -3.82 -7.33 10.88
CA ARG A 103 -4.21 -6.90 9.52
C ARG A 103 -3.30 -5.82 8.99
N GLU A 104 -2.10 -6.23 8.64
CA GLU A 104 -1.09 -5.34 8.08
C GLU A 104 -0.21 -6.05 7.04
N ALA A 105 0.38 -5.27 6.14
CA ALA A 105 1.16 -5.79 5.02
C ALA A 105 2.35 -4.87 4.73
N THR A 106 3.54 -5.33 5.07
CA THR A 106 4.78 -4.68 4.66
C THR A 106 5.08 -4.91 3.19
N ILE A 107 6.03 -4.16 2.64
CA ILE A 107 6.43 -4.24 1.24
C ILE A 107 7.89 -3.86 1.10
N SER A 108 8.63 -4.61 0.29
CA SER A 108 10.03 -4.39 -0.02
C SER A 108 10.32 -4.85 -1.44
N TRP A 109 10.90 -3.96 -2.25
CA TRP A 109 11.17 -4.26 -3.65
C TRP A 109 12.39 -5.20 -3.77
N PRO A 110 12.36 -6.23 -4.65
CA PRO A 110 11.21 -6.67 -5.44
C PRO A 110 10.35 -7.77 -4.76
N ASN A 111 10.83 -8.35 -3.64
CA ASN A 111 10.37 -9.67 -3.20
C ASN A 111 9.17 -9.67 -2.25
N VAL A 112 9.08 -8.71 -1.33
CA VAL A 112 7.97 -8.63 -0.38
C VAL A 112 6.90 -7.76 -0.99
N ASP A 113 5.76 -8.36 -1.34
CA ASP A 113 4.72 -7.72 -2.13
C ASP A 113 3.34 -7.86 -1.48
N ASN A 114 2.40 -7.04 -1.95
CA ASN A 114 0.99 -7.09 -1.63
C ASN A 114 0.22 -7.31 -2.94
N ARG A 115 -0.31 -8.53 -3.12
CA ARG A 115 -0.94 -8.99 -4.35
C ARG A 115 -2.34 -9.49 -4.08
N PHE A 116 -3.24 -9.20 -5.02
CA PHE A 116 -4.61 -9.71 -4.98
C PHE A 116 -5.13 -9.95 -6.38
N THR A 117 -6.08 -10.87 -6.50
CA THR A 117 -6.78 -11.16 -7.74
C THR A 117 -8.22 -10.69 -7.62
N ASN A 118 -8.67 -9.91 -8.60
CA ASN A 118 -10.06 -9.50 -8.69
C ASN A 118 -10.93 -10.68 -9.14
N THR A 119 -11.49 -11.42 -8.19
CA THR A 119 -12.38 -12.56 -8.43
C THR A 119 -13.84 -12.16 -8.69
N THR A 120 -14.14 -10.85 -8.73
CA THR A 120 -15.49 -10.36 -8.99
C THR A 120 -15.79 -10.31 -10.49
N LYS A 121 -17.08 -10.18 -10.85
CA LYS A 121 -17.51 -10.03 -12.26
C LYS A 121 -17.31 -8.60 -12.81
N GLY A 122 -17.02 -7.63 -11.95
CA GLY A 122 -16.84 -6.23 -12.30
C GLY A 122 -15.39 -5.77 -12.15
N GLY A 123 -15.02 -4.69 -12.83
CA GLY A 123 -13.72 -4.06 -12.59
C GLY A 123 -13.65 -3.38 -11.22
N ILE A 124 -12.47 -3.40 -10.61
CA ILE A 124 -12.16 -2.66 -9.39
C ILE A 124 -11.36 -1.42 -9.76
N LEU A 125 -11.88 -0.24 -9.46
CA LEU A 125 -11.15 1.02 -9.49
C LEU A 125 -10.63 1.34 -8.09
N ILE A 126 -9.31 1.45 -7.95
CA ILE A 126 -8.64 1.84 -6.72
C ILE A 126 -8.54 3.36 -6.67
N GLN A 127 -9.10 3.97 -5.63
CA GLN A 127 -8.90 5.38 -5.31
C GLN A 127 -8.06 5.51 -4.06
N ALA A 128 -7.03 6.36 -4.12
CA ALA A 128 -6.12 6.59 -3.01
C ALA A 128 -5.93 8.10 -2.79
N SER A 129 -6.05 8.54 -1.54
CA SER A 129 -5.85 9.95 -1.16
C SER A 129 -5.09 10.05 0.16
N VAL A 130 -4.34 11.14 0.30
CA VAL A 130 -3.55 11.44 1.50
C VAL A 130 -4.03 12.76 2.06
N GLY A 131 -4.42 12.75 3.34
CA GLY A 131 -4.71 13.93 4.14
C GLY A 131 -3.48 14.37 4.95
N PRO A 132 -3.65 15.31 5.90
CA PRO A 132 -2.54 15.81 6.73
C PRO A 132 -1.78 14.72 7.49
N ASP A 133 -2.50 13.71 7.98
CA ASP A 133 -2.02 12.69 8.91
C ASP A 133 -2.54 11.28 8.57
N SER A 134 -3.05 11.08 7.36
CA SER A 134 -3.75 9.85 7.01
C SER A 134 -3.69 9.53 5.53
N ILE A 135 -3.84 8.24 5.21
CA ILE A 135 -4.05 7.74 3.86
C ILE A 135 -5.32 6.90 3.84
N THR A 136 -6.13 7.11 2.81
CA THR A 136 -7.38 6.38 2.58
C THR A 136 -7.30 5.66 1.23
N VAL A 137 -7.67 4.38 1.22
CA VAL A 137 -7.86 3.59 -0.01
C VAL A 137 -9.32 3.14 -0.11
N THR A 138 -9.94 3.40 -1.24
CA THR A 138 -11.31 3.00 -1.56
C THR A 138 -11.32 2.16 -2.82
N PHE A 139 -11.93 0.98 -2.74
CA PHE A 139 -12.27 0.18 -3.92
C PHE A 139 -13.66 0.59 -4.39
N LYS A 140 -13.76 0.99 -5.66
CA LYS A 140 -15.02 1.23 -6.34
C LYS A 140 -15.24 0.13 -7.36
N GLY A 141 -16.45 -0.43 -7.36
CA GLY A 141 -16.89 -1.40 -8.35
C GLY A 141 -18.37 -1.19 -8.63
N LYS A 142 -18.88 -1.87 -9.65
CA LYS A 142 -20.32 -1.94 -9.89
C LYS A 142 -20.90 -3.05 -9.01
N LYS A 143 -22.01 -2.77 -8.32
CA LYS A 143 -22.79 -3.81 -7.65
C LYS A 143 -23.34 -4.74 -8.74
N THR A 144 -22.89 -5.98 -8.75
CA THR A 144 -23.38 -7.05 -9.65
C THR A 144 -24.33 -7.97 -8.92
#